data_AF-A0A6I8T6U7-F1
#
_entry.id   AF-A0A6I8T6U7-F1
#
_cell.length_a   1.000
_cell.length_b   1.000
_cell.length_c   1.000
_cell.angle_alpha   90.00
_cell.angle_beta   90.00
_cell.angle_gamma   90.00
#
_symmetry.space_group_name_H-M   'P 1'
#
loop_
_entity.id
_entity.type
_entity.pdbx_description
1 polymer ?
#
loop_
_entity_poly.entity_id
_entity_poly.type
_entity_poly.pdbx_seq_one_letter_code
_entity_poly.pdbx_strand_id
1 'polypeptide(L)'
;MSPVMMMQMLMGSVSGISLQLLCWLCIVGVATVSSAVSKESTPVALDPDQTSFAFTRSIELYTSGNESSDGIVRAERIRNWSRWHFEESVGSDSQTSCFVRELLSRLELFDVGGGYFRVGQFMAQYKQYKQFLDCSEQEVNDLADKLERHSGLHDCDAIFRVFKESILEPAELLRKLFLLDPESASTVRSYMGSAIRQLNESVFEYCENKFYNDKRDIWCAARNYSIPEDKDFHRHIECIFNGLHYFNRRGDLDVDEICRDFHQVGITDLDNEVSEVLRSCDVNPETKALSYYRCILESDFLDKFKEALDYREIRSADHFYALKVPMPVYDRNQIQSQINSVNRECCSI
;
A
#
# COMPACT_ATOMS: atom_id res chain seq x y z
N MET A 1 -59.77 -41.77 -65.09
CA MET A 1 -60.94 -40.98 -65.56
C MET A 1 -61.45 -40.19 -64.37
N SER A 2 -61.46 -38.86 -64.46
CA SER A 2 -62.29 -37.95 -63.66
C SER A 2 -63.74 -37.98 -64.21
N PRO A 3 -64.75 -37.13 -63.81
CA PRO A 3 -64.78 -35.96 -62.91
C PRO A 3 -65.80 -36.18 -61.74
N VAL A 4 -66.32 -35.21 -60.94
CA VAL A 4 -66.39 -33.73 -60.97
C VAL A 4 -66.27 -33.17 -59.53
N MET A 5 -65.87 -31.91 -59.36
CA MET A 5 -66.03 -31.09 -58.13
C MET A 5 -66.92 -29.87 -58.44
N MET A 6 -67.60 -29.30 -57.43
CA MET A 6 -67.98 -27.88 -57.48
C MET A 6 -67.86 -27.24 -56.09
N MET A 7 -67.60 -25.92 -56.07
CA MET A 7 -66.80 -25.25 -55.03
C MET A 7 -67.32 -23.83 -54.81
N GLN A 8 -67.72 -23.51 -53.56
CA GLN A 8 -67.76 -22.18 -52.90
C GLN A 8 -68.52 -22.33 -51.56
N MET A 9 -67.84 -22.28 -50.41
CA MET A 9 -67.52 -21.08 -49.60
C MET A 9 -68.65 -20.65 -48.64
N LEU A 10 -68.43 -20.90 -47.35
CA LEU A 10 -68.60 -19.89 -46.31
C LEU A 10 -67.61 -20.16 -45.16
N MET A 11 -66.93 -19.10 -44.73
CA MET A 11 -65.76 -19.06 -43.86
C MET A 11 -66.08 -19.54 -42.43
N GLY A 12 -65.14 -20.03 -41.62
CA GLY A 12 -63.67 -20.01 -41.74
C GLY A 12 -63.08 -19.26 -40.56
N SER A 13 -62.43 -19.98 -39.64
CA SER A 13 -62.00 -19.48 -38.34
C SER A 13 -60.47 -19.45 -38.16
N VAL A 14 -60.04 -18.72 -37.11
CA VAL A 14 -58.72 -18.74 -36.46
C VAL A 14 -57.57 -17.93 -37.12
N SER A 15 -56.86 -17.23 -36.23
CA SER A 15 -55.47 -16.70 -36.31
C SER A 15 -55.27 -15.22 -36.65
N GLY A 16 -54.26 -14.62 -36.01
CA GLY A 16 -53.77 -13.26 -36.29
C GLY A 16 -54.03 -12.22 -35.20
N ILE A 17 -53.16 -12.15 -34.19
CA ILE A 17 -53.09 -11.02 -33.24
C ILE A 17 -52.20 -9.93 -33.85
N SER A 18 -52.63 -8.67 -33.81
CA SER A 18 -51.72 -7.51 -33.89
C SER A 18 -52.37 -6.23 -33.34
N LEU A 19 -51.60 -5.48 -32.54
CA LEU A 19 -51.72 -4.03 -32.23
C LEU A 19 -53.12 -3.53 -31.75
N GLN A 20 -53.35 -3.11 -30.50
CA GLN A 20 -52.64 -2.01 -29.80
C GLN A 20 -52.98 -1.94 -28.30
N LEU A 21 -52.04 -1.37 -27.53
CA LEU A 21 -52.18 -0.66 -26.25
C LEU A 21 -53.30 -1.10 -25.27
N LEU A 22 -52.88 -1.69 -24.15
CA LEU A 22 -52.69 -0.92 -22.91
C LEU A 22 -51.82 -1.71 -21.93
N CYS A 23 -50.68 -1.12 -21.55
CA CYS A 23 -49.80 -1.68 -20.54
C CYS A 23 -50.54 -1.83 -19.20
N TRP A 24 -50.21 -2.87 -18.43
CA TRP A 24 -50.05 -2.85 -16.96
C TRP A 24 -49.31 -4.15 -16.62
N LEU A 25 -47.98 -4.11 -16.62
CA LEU A 25 -47.11 -5.25 -16.36
C LEU A 25 -46.59 -5.18 -14.92
N CYS A 26 -47.11 -6.04 -14.05
CA CYS A 26 -46.48 -6.34 -12.77
C CYS A 26 -45.19 -7.12 -13.02
N ILE A 27 -44.05 -6.44 -13.06
CA ILE A 27 -42.74 -7.11 -13.11
C ILE A 27 -42.46 -7.67 -11.71
N VAL A 28 -42.48 -8.99 -11.59
CA VAL A 28 -41.91 -9.70 -10.45
C VAL A 28 -40.40 -9.48 -10.49
N GLY A 29 -39.90 -8.68 -9.54
CA GLY A 29 -38.48 -8.37 -9.44
C GLY A 29 -37.67 -9.59 -9.01
N VAL A 30 -37.15 -10.33 -9.98
CA VAL A 30 -36.03 -11.25 -9.74
C VAL A 30 -34.82 -10.39 -9.42
N ALA A 31 -34.44 -10.33 -8.15
CA ALA A 31 -33.23 -9.67 -7.71
C ALA A 31 -32.00 -10.42 -8.24
N THR A 32 -31.54 -10.06 -9.43
CA THR A 32 -30.20 -10.43 -9.89
C THR A 32 -29.22 -9.75 -8.96
N VAL A 33 -28.64 -10.52 -8.04
CA VAL A 33 -27.42 -10.12 -7.33
C VAL A 33 -26.33 -10.01 -8.38
N SER A 34 -26.17 -8.82 -8.94
CA SER A 34 -24.96 -8.46 -9.66
C SER A 34 -23.83 -8.48 -8.64
N SER A 35 -23.16 -9.63 -8.55
CA SER A 35 -21.84 -9.72 -7.94
C SER A 35 -20.97 -8.69 -8.64
N ALA A 36 -20.71 -7.58 -7.94
CA ALA A 36 -19.72 -6.61 -8.36
C ALA A 36 -18.38 -7.34 -8.34
N VAL A 37 -17.99 -7.87 -9.50
CA VAL A 37 -16.63 -8.34 -9.73
C VAL A 37 -15.75 -7.12 -9.49
N SER A 38 -15.10 -7.11 -8.33
CA SER A 38 -14.06 -6.14 -8.00
C SER A 38 -13.06 -6.21 -9.14
N LYS A 39 -13.01 -5.13 -9.92
CA LYS A 39 -12.16 -5.04 -11.10
C LYS A 39 -10.73 -5.11 -10.61
N GLU A 40 -10.12 -6.29 -10.68
CA GLU A 40 -8.78 -6.52 -10.15
C GLU A 40 -7.84 -5.56 -10.88
N SER A 41 -7.26 -4.63 -10.12
CA SER A 41 -6.39 -3.59 -10.66
C SER A 41 -5.17 -4.27 -11.27
N THR A 42 -4.79 -3.84 -12.49
CA THR A 42 -3.57 -4.32 -13.14
C THR A 42 -2.40 -4.26 -12.16
N PRO A 43 -1.68 -5.37 -11.88
CA PRO A 43 -0.61 -5.37 -10.89
C PRO A 43 0.48 -4.35 -11.26
N VAL A 44 0.94 -3.58 -10.27
CA VAL A 44 1.91 -2.50 -10.46
C VAL A 44 3.22 -2.89 -9.78
N ALA A 45 4.31 -2.85 -10.55
CA ALA A 45 5.65 -3.14 -10.02
C ALA A 45 6.04 -2.18 -8.90
N LEU A 46 6.67 -2.73 -7.86
CA LEU A 46 7.12 -2.01 -6.68
C LEU A 46 8.57 -1.55 -6.86
N ASP A 47 8.82 -0.27 -6.61
CA ASP A 47 10.16 0.31 -6.66
C ASP A 47 10.98 -0.03 -5.39
N PRO A 48 12.32 0.17 -5.40
CA PRO A 48 13.16 -0.11 -4.23
C PRO A 48 12.77 0.60 -2.93
N ASP A 49 12.10 1.76 -2.99
CA ASP A 49 11.69 2.49 -1.79
C ASP A 49 10.47 1.84 -1.16
N GLN A 50 9.52 1.49 -2.01
CA GLN A 50 8.30 0.79 -1.68
C GLN A 50 8.55 -0.61 -1.11
N THR A 51 9.48 -1.38 -1.70
CA THR A 51 9.80 -2.72 -1.17
C THR A 51 10.64 -2.64 0.10
N SER A 52 11.52 -1.63 0.22
CA SER A 52 12.22 -1.35 1.49
C SER A 52 11.22 -1.05 2.62
N PHE A 53 10.23 -0.18 2.39
CA PHE A 53 9.18 0.11 3.37
C PHE A 53 8.38 -1.14 3.73
N ALA A 54 7.91 -1.89 2.71
CA ALA A 54 7.17 -3.13 2.91
C ALA A 54 7.93 -4.11 3.82
N PHE A 55 9.24 -4.24 3.61
CA PHE A 55 10.11 -5.09 4.41
C PHE A 55 10.31 -4.58 5.83
N THR A 56 10.77 -3.34 6.02
CA THR A 56 11.11 -2.83 7.36
C THR A 56 9.88 -2.61 8.23
N ARG A 57 8.75 -2.18 7.66
CA ARG A 57 7.46 -2.06 8.36
C ARG A 57 6.94 -3.42 8.83
N SER A 58 7.11 -4.48 8.03
CA SER A 58 6.77 -5.85 8.44
C SER A 58 7.62 -6.32 9.62
N ILE A 59 8.94 -6.08 9.58
CA ILE A 59 9.83 -6.38 10.72
C ILE A 59 9.37 -5.60 11.96
N GLU A 60 9.15 -4.28 11.84
CA GLU A 60 8.72 -3.42 12.94
C GLU A 60 7.47 -3.97 13.64
N LEU A 61 6.41 -4.25 12.90
CA LEU A 61 5.13 -4.75 13.43
C LEU A 61 5.32 -6.01 14.29
N TYR A 62 6.06 -7.00 13.79
CA TYR A 62 6.22 -8.30 14.47
C TYR A 62 7.43 -8.37 15.41
N THR A 63 8.10 -7.24 15.65
CA THR A 63 9.17 -7.10 16.65
C THR A 63 8.93 -6.03 17.71
N SER A 64 7.84 -5.26 17.60
CA SER A 64 7.49 -4.18 18.55
C SER A 64 6.51 -4.60 19.65
N GLY A 65 6.17 -5.89 19.75
CA GLY A 65 5.22 -6.41 20.73
C GLY A 65 5.78 -7.55 21.59
N ASN A 66 6.25 -7.20 22.79
CA ASN A 66 6.12 -7.95 24.06
C ASN A 66 7.02 -7.30 25.13
N GLU A 67 6.44 -6.82 26.24
CA GLU A 67 7.13 -6.14 27.37
C GLU A 67 8.03 -7.06 28.22
N SER A 68 8.47 -8.20 27.67
CA SER A 68 9.23 -9.24 28.38
C SER A 68 10.28 -9.96 27.52
N SER A 69 10.30 -9.76 26.21
CA SER A 69 11.38 -10.29 25.36
C SER A 69 12.56 -9.31 25.35
N ASP A 70 13.61 -9.68 26.08
CA ASP A 70 14.93 -9.06 26.10
C ASP A 70 15.33 -8.49 24.72
N GLY A 71 15.96 -7.31 24.68
CA GLY A 71 16.42 -6.66 23.45
C GLY A 71 17.32 -7.56 22.58
N ILE A 72 17.93 -8.58 23.18
CA ILE A 72 18.59 -9.70 22.50
C ILE A 72 17.66 -10.41 21.50
N VAL A 73 16.46 -10.83 21.91
CA VAL A 73 15.48 -11.54 21.06
C VAL A 73 15.01 -10.64 19.92
N ARG A 74 14.77 -9.36 20.21
CA ARG A 74 14.42 -8.36 19.20
C ARG A 74 15.54 -8.23 18.15
N ALA A 75 16.79 -8.11 18.59
CA ALA A 75 17.95 -7.97 17.73
C ALA A 75 18.24 -9.23 16.90
N GLU A 76 18.00 -10.40 17.48
CA GLU A 76 18.11 -11.70 16.80
C GLU A 76 17.09 -11.84 15.67
N ARG A 77 15.81 -11.53 15.92
CA ARG A 77 14.78 -11.53 14.87
C ARG A 77 15.07 -10.55 13.74
N ILE A 78 15.45 -9.29 14.05
CA ILE A 78 15.87 -8.33 13.01
C ILE A 78 17.00 -8.93 12.18
N ARG A 79 18.04 -9.48 12.82
CA ARG A 79 19.22 -10.03 12.14
C ARG A 79 18.86 -11.22 11.24
N ASN A 80 18.02 -12.13 11.73
CA ASN A 80 17.67 -13.36 11.03
C ASN A 80 16.72 -13.05 9.86
N TRP A 81 15.65 -12.29 10.09
CA TRP A 81 14.71 -11.90 9.04
C TRP A 81 15.37 -11.00 7.97
N SER A 82 16.25 -10.07 8.35
CA SER A 82 17.07 -9.26 7.40
C SER A 82 17.97 -10.11 6.50
N ARG A 83 18.36 -11.30 6.95
CA ARG A 83 19.17 -12.28 6.20
C ARG A 83 18.34 -13.37 5.55
N TRP A 84 17.01 -13.25 5.56
CA TRP A 84 16.08 -14.26 5.06
C TRP A 84 16.21 -15.64 5.74
N HIS A 85 16.69 -15.65 6.98
CA HIS A 85 16.73 -16.84 7.83
C HIS A 85 15.44 -16.89 8.66
N PHE A 86 14.51 -17.76 8.27
CA PHE A 86 13.21 -17.93 8.90
C PHE A 86 13.12 -19.29 9.60
N GLU A 87 13.84 -19.40 10.71
CA GLU A 87 13.68 -20.54 11.60
C GLU A 87 12.36 -20.40 12.38
N GLU A 88 11.60 -21.49 12.42
CA GLU A 88 10.62 -21.67 13.50
C GLU A 88 11.45 -21.99 14.73
N SER A 89 11.42 -21.11 15.75
CA SER A 89 11.78 -21.60 17.07
C SER A 89 10.75 -22.68 17.42
N VAL A 90 11.25 -23.91 17.64
CA VAL A 90 10.42 -25.11 17.69
C VAL A 90 9.44 -25.02 18.86
N GLY A 91 8.21 -24.62 18.54
CA GLY A 91 7.13 -24.37 19.49
C GLY A 91 6.78 -22.88 19.66
N SER A 92 5.56 -22.52 19.24
CA SER A 92 4.79 -21.32 19.62
C SER A 92 5.18 -19.93 19.07
N ASP A 93 6.26 -19.75 18.32
CA ASP A 93 6.58 -18.42 17.74
C ASP A 93 5.82 -18.10 16.45
N SER A 94 4.53 -17.75 16.61
CA SER A 94 3.67 -17.26 15.53
C SER A 94 4.13 -15.92 14.93
N GLN A 95 5.11 -15.24 15.53
CA GLN A 95 5.53 -13.91 15.07
C GLN A 95 6.33 -14.00 13.76
N THR A 96 7.13 -15.05 13.53
CA THR A 96 7.79 -15.30 12.23
C THR A 96 6.78 -15.62 11.13
N SER A 97 5.79 -16.49 11.41
CA SER A 97 4.74 -16.84 10.43
C SER A 97 3.93 -15.60 10.01
N CYS A 98 3.50 -14.79 10.99
CA CYS A 98 2.71 -13.60 10.69
C CYS A 98 3.54 -12.45 10.11
N PHE A 99 4.82 -12.34 10.45
CA PHE A 99 5.78 -11.48 9.73
C PHE A 99 5.82 -11.83 8.24
N VAL A 100 5.93 -13.12 7.89
CA VAL A 100 5.97 -13.53 6.46
C VAL A 100 4.65 -13.24 5.77
N ARG A 101 3.50 -13.50 6.43
CA ARG A 101 2.18 -13.12 5.89
C ARG A 101 2.12 -11.62 5.59
N GLU A 102 2.56 -10.78 6.53
CA GLU A 102 2.57 -9.32 6.39
C GLU A 102 3.48 -8.86 5.25
N LEU A 103 4.69 -9.42 5.17
CA LEU A 103 5.63 -9.13 4.10
C LEU A 103 5.04 -9.46 2.72
N LEU A 104 4.47 -10.66 2.56
CA LEU A 104 3.84 -11.08 1.31
C LEU A 104 2.63 -10.20 0.97
N SER A 105 1.85 -9.77 1.96
CA SER A 105 0.75 -8.82 1.76
C SER A 105 1.25 -7.45 1.29
N ARG A 106 2.29 -6.90 1.92
CA ARG A 106 2.85 -5.56 1.59
C ARG A 106 3.63 -5.52 0.29
N LEU A 107 4.18 -6.66 -0.15
CA LEU A 107 4.76 -6.82 -1.49
C LEU A 107 3.70 -7.09 -2.58
N GLU A 108 2.42 -7.08 -2.23
CA GLU A 108 1.29 -7.42 -3.11
C GLU A 108 1.38 -8.84 -3.70
N LEU A 109 2.11 -9.74 -3.03
CA LEU A 109 2.27 -11.14 -3.42
C LEU A 109 1.14 -12.05 -2.93
N PHE A 110 0.38 -11.61 -1.93
CA PHE A 110 -0.66 -12.40 -1.29
C PHE A 110 -1.91 -11.56 -0.99
N ASP A 111 -3.08 -12.06 -1.38
CA ASP A 111 -4.37 -11.50 -0.99
C ASP A 111 -4.79 -12.09 0.36
N VAL A 112 -4.70 -11.31 1.44
CA VAL A 112 -5.13 -11.74 2.79
C VAL A 112 -6.64 -11.96 2.89
N GLY A 113 -7.45 -11.21 2.12
CA GLY A 113 -8.91 -11.36 2.13
C GLY A 113 -9.37 -12.54 1.29
N GLY A 114 -8.73 -12.77 0.14
CA GLY A 114 -9.00 -13.89 -0.75
C GLY A 114 -8.32 -15.21 -0.36
N GLY A 115 -7.22 -15.15 0.39
CA GLY A 115 -6.42 -16.29 0.82
C GLY A 115 -5.63 -16.97 -0.30
N TYR A 116 -5.12 -16.21 -1.28
CA TYR A 116 -4.39 -16.74 -2.46
C TYR A 116 -3.19 -15.86 -2.86
N PHE A 117 -2.24 -16.42 -3.60
CA PHE A 117 -1.08 -15.68 -4.12
C PHE A 117 -1.42 -14.90 -5.39
N ARG A 118 -1.03 -13.62 -5.44
CA ARG A 118 -1.21 -12.74 -6.62
C ARG A 118 -0.08 -12.96 -7.62
N VAL A 119 -0.10 -14.10 -8.31
CA VAL A 119 0.98 -14.52 -9.22
C VAL A 119 1.29 -13.52 -10.34
N GLY A 120 0.31 -12.72 -10.77
CA GLY A 120 0.51 -11.62 -11.73
C GLY A 120 1.50 -10.55 -11.28
N GLN A 121 1.71 -10.36 -9.97
CA GLN A 121 2.63 -9.37 -9.43
C GLN A 121 4.10 -9.72 -9.71
N PHE A 122 4.46 -11.00 -9.71
CA PHE A 122 5.81 -11.46 -10.09
C PHE A 122 6.15 -11.02 -11.52
N MET A 123 5.20 -11.17 -12.45
CA MET A 123 5.39 -10.82 -13.85
C MET A 123 5.34 -9.31 -14.11
N ALA A 124 4.56 -8.54 -13.33
CA ALA A 124 4.64 -7.08 -13.37
C ALA A 124 6.03 -6.58 -12.93
N GLN A 125 6.51 -7.10 -11.79
CA GLN A 125 7.83 -6.80 -11.24
C GLN A 125 8.96 -7.15 -12.23
N TYR A 126 8.92 -8.36 -12.81
CA TYR A 126 9.93 -8.78 -13.79
C TYR A 126 9.90 -7.91 -15.05
N LYS A 127 8.72 -7.66 -15.64
CA LYS A 127 8.61 -6.85 -16.86
C LYS A 127 9.14 -5.43 -16.69
N GLN A 128 8.96 -4.83 -15.51
CA GLN A 128 9.45 -3.49 -15.20
C GLN A 128 10.99 -3.45 -15.03
N TYR A 129 11.58 -4.44 -14.37
CA TYR A 129 12.97 -4.36 -13.92
C TYR A 129 13.96 -5.34 -14.57
N LYS A 130 13.53 -6.26 -15.44
CA LYS A 130 14.36 -7.35 -16.02
C LYS A 130 15.73 -6.95 -16.60
N GLN A 131 15.90 -5.71 -17.07
CA GLN A 131 17.20 -5.22 -17.57
C GLN A 131 18.25 -4.99 -16.47
N PHE A 132 17.83 -5.03 -15.20
CA PHE A 132 18.65 -4.90 -13.99
C PHE A 132 18.68 -6.19 -13.15
N LEU A 133 17.95 -7.23 -13.57
CA LEU A 133 17.79 -8.47 -12.82
C LEU A 133 18.59 -9.59 -13.47
N ASP A 134 19.46 -10.21 -12.69
CA ASP A 134 20.12 -11.48 -13.04
C ASP A 134 19.17 -12.65 -12.71
N CYS A 135 18.10 -12.76 -13.52
CA CYS A 135 17.16 -13.90 -13.56
C CYS A 135 16.39 -13.93 -14.91
N SER A 136 15.92 -15.12 -15.28
CA SER A 136 15.17 -15.37 -16.52
C SER A 136 13.65 -15.31 -16.32
N GLU A 137 12.91 -15.03 -17.40
CA GLU A 137 11.45 -15.07 -17.41
C GLU A 137 10.91 -16.47 -17.07
N GLN A 138 11.66 -17.53 -17.38
CA GLN A 138 11.28 -18.91 -17.02
C GLN A 138 11.31 -19.14 -15.52
N GLU A 139 12.37 -18.71 -14.81
CA GLU A 139 12.47 -18.84 -13.35
C GLU A 139 11.33 -18.10 -12.62
N VAL A 140 10.92 -16.93 -13.14
CA VAL A 140 9.79 -16.18 -12.59
C VAL A 140 8.45 -16.90 -12.84
N ASN A 141 8.23 -17.45 -14.05
CA ASN A 141 7.05 -18.24 -14.35
C ASN A 141 7.00 -19.54 -13.53
N ASP A 142 8.10 -20.26 -13.37
CA ASP A 142 8.16 -21.50 -12.59
C ASP A 142 7.78 -21.27 -11.11
N LEU A 143 8.19 -20.13 -10.54
CA LEU A 143 7.79 -19.72 -9.19
C LEU A 143 6.31 -19.31 -9.12
N ALA A 144 5.81 -18.58 -10.12
CA ALA A 144 4.40 -18.21 -10.22
C ALA A 144 3.49 -19.45 -10.32
N ASP A 145 3.80 -20.37 -11.24
CA ASP A 145 3.07 -21.63 -11.48
C ASP A 145 3.09 -22.57 -10.26
N LYS A 146 4.12 -22.47 -9.40
CA LYS A 146 4.18 -23.20 -8.12
C LYS A 146 3.20 -22.60 -7.12
N LEU A 147 3.08 -21.28 -7.06
CA LEU A 147 2.25 -20.55 -6.10
C LEU A 147 0.75 -20.46 -6.49
N GLU A 148 0.42 -20.42 -7.77
CA GLU A 148 -0.97 -20.30 -8.27
C GLU A 148 -1.89 -21.43 -7.74
N ARG A 149 -1.30 -22.60 -7.46
CA ARG A 149 -2.01 -23.80 -6.98
C ARG A 149 -2.49 -23.69 -5.54
N HIS A 150 -2.07 -22.67 -4.80
CA HIS A 150 -2.37 -22.50 -3.37
C HIS A 150 -3.45 -21.43 -3.16
N SER A 151 -4.57 -21.84 -2.56
CA SER A 151 -5.71 -20.97 -2.23
C SER A 151 -6.38 -21.43 -0.92
N GLY A 152 -7.26 -20.58 -0.35
CA GLY A 152 -7.93 -20.86 0.93
C GLY A 152 -7.00 -20.77 2.15
N LEU A 153 -5.89 -20.03 2.03
CA LEU A 153 -4.92 -19.83 3.10
C LEU A 153 -5.31 -18.58 3.92
N HIS A 154 -5.68 -18.76 5.19
CA HIS A 154 -6.22 -17.65 6.01
C HIS A 154 -5.43 -17.38 7.30
N ASP A 155 -4.77 -18.39 7.86
CA ASP A 155 -3.88 -18.25 9.02
C ASP A 155 -2.41 -18.06 8.60
N CYS A 156 -1.62 -17.50 9.51
CA CYS A 156 -0.21 -17.19 9.25
C CYS A 156 0.63 -18.46 8.99
N ASP A 157 0.35 -19.56 9.69
CA ASP A 157 1.19 -20.77 9.66
C ASP A 157 0.98 -21.56 8.35
N ALA A 158 -0.25 -21.60 7.84
CA ALA A 158 -0.55 -22.18 6.53
C ALA A 158 0.15 -21.43 5.39
N ILE A 159 0.17 -20.10 5.45
CA ILE A 159 0.88 -19.23 4.48
C ILE A 159 2.39 -19.43 4.61
N PHE A 160 2.91 -19.47 5.84
CA PHE A 160 4.33 -19.62 6.10
C PHE A 160 4.87 -21.00 5.71
N ARG A 161 4.09 -22.07 5.87
CA ARG A 161 4.43 -23.40 5.32
C ARG A 161 4.60 -23.37 3.81
N VAL A 162 3.64 -22.77 3.07
CA VAL A 162 3.75 -22.62 1.61
C VAL A 162 4.94 -21.74 1.24
N PHE A 163 5.22 -20.67 1.98
CA PHE A 163 6.43 -19.86 1.79
C PHE A 163 7.71 -20.71 1.97
N LYS A 164 7.81 -21.53 3.01
CA LYS A 164 8.98 -22.41 3.22
C LYS A 164 9.14 -23.45 2.11
N GLU A 165 8.05 -24.04 1.64
CA GLU A 165 8.05 -25.07 0.59
C GLU A 165 8.26 -24.50 -0.83
N SER A 166 7.82 -23.26 -1.08
CA SER A 166 7.73 -22.68 -2.42
C SER A 166 8.62 -21.47 -2.69
N ILE A 167 8.93 -20.66 -1.67
CA ILE A 167 9.61 -19.36 -1.81
C ILE A 167 10.99 -19.36 -1.15
N LEU A 168 11.19 -20.08 -0.04
CA LEU A 168 12.43 -20.01 0.73
C LEU A 168 13.64 -20.65 0.00
N GLU A 169 13.40 -21.73 -0.75
CA GLU A 169 14.44 -22.32 -1.63
C GLU A 169 14.90 -21.32 -2.71
N PRO A 170 13.99 -20.69 -3.50
CA PRO A 170 14.35 -19.61 -4.42
C PRO A 170 14.36 -18.21 -3.75
N ALA A 171 14.72 -18.08 -2.46
CA ALA A 171 14.65 -16.80 -1.76
C ALA A 171 15.47 -15.69 -2.44
N GLU A 172 16.63 -16.01 -3.00
CA GLU A 172 17.47 -15.06 -3.74
C GLU A 172 16.79 -14.54 -5.02
N LEU A 173 15.99 -15.37 -5.71
CA LEU A 173 15.19 -14.93 -6.86
C LEU A 173 14.14 -13.91 -6.41
N LEU A 174 13.44 -14.16 -5.30
CA LEU A 174 12.46 -13.21 -4.78
C LEU A 174 13.10 -11.91 -4.31
N ARG A 175 14.27 -11.99 -3.64
CA ARG A 175 15.04 -10.82 -3.17
C ARG A 175 15.51 -9.94 -4.32
N LYS A 176 16.06 -10.54 -5.39
CA LYS A 176 16.42 -9.84 -6.63
C LYS A 176 15.18 -9.20 -7.25
N LEU A 177 14.15 -9.99 -7.53
CA LEU A 177 12.92 -9.56 -8.22
C LEU A 177 12.25 -8.37 -7.52
N PHE A 178 12.06 -8.45 -6.21
CA PHE A 178 11.45 -7.38 -5.39
C PHE A 178 12.46 -6.34 -4.88
N LEU A 179 13.68 -6.29 -5.43
CA LEU A 179 14.65 -5.23 -5.16
C LEU A 179 14.97 -5.09 -3.64
N LEU A 180 14.92 -6.22 -2.93
CA LEU A 180 15.32 -6.38 -1.52
C LEU A 180 16.77 -6.89 -1.40
N ASP A 181 17.35 -7.29 -2.53
CA ASP A 181 18.79 -7.41 -2.71
C ASP A 181 19.44 -6.02 -2.88
N PRO A 182 20.50 -5.66 -2.12
CA PRO A 182 21.14 -4.34 -2.20
C PRO A 182 21.74 -3.97 -3.56
N GLU A 183 22.27 -4.92 -4.33
CA GLU A 183 22.88 -4.64 -5.64
C GLU A 183 21.80 -4.28 -6.67
N SER A 184 20.73 -5.09 -6.71
CA SER A 184 19.54 -4.87 -7.53
C SER A 184 18.86 -3.53 -7.18
N ALA A 185 18.69 -3.26 -5.88
CA ALA A 185 18.10 -2.01 -5.38
C ALA A 185 18.93 -0.78 -5.74
N SER A 186 20.24 -0.83 -5.54
CA SER A 186 21.17 0.27 -5.82
C SER A 186 21.22 0.59 -7.32
N THR A 187 21.24 -0.45 -8.16
CA THR A 187 21.20 -0.32 -9.63
C THR A 187 19.93 0.40 -10.09
N VAL A 188 18.76 -0.02 -9.59
CA VAL A 188 17.48 0.61 -9.95
C VAL A 188 17.37 2.04 -9.41
N ARG A 189 17.77 2.32 -8.15
CA ARG A 189 17.76 3.69 -7.60
C ARG A 189 18.66 4.63 -8.40
N SER A 190 19.85 4.16 -8.80
CA SER A 190 20.80 4.92 -9.62
C SER A 190 20.26 5.21 -11.02
N TYR A 191 19.55 4.27 -11.64
CA TYR A 191 18.90 4.45 -12.93
C TYR A 191 17.71 5.43 -12.86
N MET A 192 16.88 5.32 -11.81
CA MET A 192 15.70 6.16 -11.66
C MET A 192 16.03 7.61 -11.23
N GLY A 193 17.14 7.82 -10.52
CA GLY A 193 17.56 9.16 -10.08
C GLY A 193 16.45 9.88 -9.31
N SER A 194 16.18 11.14 -9.64
CA SER A 194 15.12 11.95 -9.01
C SER A 194 13.68 11.48 -9.28
N ALA A 195 13.47 10.43 -10.10
CA ALA A 195 12.15 9.83 -10.25
C ALA A 195 11.72 9.02 -9.01
N ILE A 196 12.68 8.56 -8.18
CA ILE A 196 12.44 7.81 -6.94
C ILE A 196 13.16 8.50 -5.78
N ARG A 197 12.62 8.36 -4.56
CA ARG A 197 13.32 8.76 -3.34
C ARG A 197 14.62 7.99 -3.17
N GLN A 198 15.67 8.70 -2.78
CA GLN A 198 17.01 8.14 -2.57
C GLN A 198 17.22 7.70 -1.12
N LEU A 199 18.32 6.97 -0.87
CA LEU A 199 18.68 6.57 0.49
C LEU A 199 19.09 7.81 1.31
N ASN A 200 18.58 7.92 2.53
CA ASN A 200 18.75 9.06 3.44
C ASN A 200 18.02 10.36 3.02
N GLU A 201 17.29 10.37 1.90
CA GLU A 201 16.40 11.48 1.51
C GLU A 201 15.06 11.33 2.24
N SER A 202 14.54 12.39 2.86
CA SER A 202 13.23 12.33 3.53
C SER A 202 12.08 12.26 2.51
N VAL A 203 10.89 11.78 2.91
CA VAL A 203 9.71 11.82 2.03
C VAL A 203 9.34 13.26 1.67
N PHE A 204 9.55 14.19 2.60
CA PHE A 204 9.33 15.61 2.40
C PHE A 204 10.33 16.16 1.39
N GLU A 205 11.63 15.97 1.62
CA GLU A 205 12.71 16.40 0.73
C GLU A 205 12.50 15.91 -0.71
N TYR A 206 12.18 14.62 -0.90
CA TYR A 206 11.86 14.06 -2.22
C TYR A 206 10.66 14.76 -2.87
N CYS A 207 9.56 14.93 -2.14
CA CYS A 207 8.35 15.57 -2.67
C CYS A 207 8.53 17.09 -2.86
N GLU A 208 9.48 17.72 -2.19
CA GLU A 208 9.83 19.14 -2.37
C GLU A 208 10.69 19.29 -3.63
N ASN A 209 11.76 18.51 -3.75
CA ASN A 209 12.62 18.42 -4.93
C ASN A 209 11.81 18.10 -6.21
N LYS A 210 10.79 17.25 -6.11
CA LYS A 210 9.97 16.80 -7.25
C LYS A 210 9.03 17.85 -7.84
N PHE A 211 8.52 18.79 -7.03
CA PHE A 211 7.51 19.78 -7.46
C PHE A 211 7.98 21.24 -7.35
N TYR A 212 8.90 21.52 -6.43
CA TYR A 212 9.27 22.87 -5.99
C TYR A 212 10.78 23.11 -5.95
N ASN A 213 11.57 22.34 -6.72
CA ASN A 213 12.97 22.69 -6.96
C ASN A 213 13.08 24.17 -7.39
N ASP A 214 13.97 24.91 -6.72
CA ASP A 214 14.18 26.37 -6.82
C ASP A 214 12.99 27.29 -6.45
N LYS A 215 11.81 26.79 -6.07
CA LYS A 215 10.63 27.59 -5.69
C LYS A 215 10.53 27.85 -4.18
N ARG A 216 11.51 28.58 -3.65
CA ARG A 216 11.73 28.65 -2.19
C ARG A 216 10.57 29.21 -1.36
N ASP A 217 9.74 30.11 -1.88
CA ASP A 217 8.66 30.68 -1.06
C ASP A 217 7.53 29.68 -0.77
N ILE A 218 7.30 28.71 -1.69
CA ILE A 218 6.14 27.80 -1.65
C ILE A 218 6.34 26.69 -0.61
N TRP A 219 7.44 25.95 -0.69
CA TRP A 219 7.74 24.89 0.29
C TRP A 219 8.01 25.45 1.71
N CYS A 220 8.52 26.68 1.84
CA CYS A 220 8.70 27.31 3.15
C CYS A 220 7.38 27.70 3.82
N ALA A 221 6.35 28.05 3.06
CA ALA A 221 4.99 28.14 3.58
C ALA A 221 4.45 26.75 3.99
N ALA A 222 4.68 25.73 3.16
CA ALA A 222 4.25 24.35 3.43
C ALA A 222 4.87 23.76 4.71
N ARG A 223 6.17 23.95 4.92
CA ARG A 223 6.92 23.56 6.12
C ARG A 223 6.52 24.31 7.39
N ASN A 224 5.86 25.46 7.24
CA ASN A 224 5.18 26.15 8.34
C ASN A 224 3.68 25.78 8.41
N TYR A 225 3.31 24.56 7.97
CA TYR A 225 1.96 24.01 8.01
C TYR A 225 0.89 24.91 7.39
N SER A 226 1.27 25.68 6.37
CA SER A 226 0.40 26.60 5.64
C SER A 226 0.15 26.07 4.23
N ILE A 227 -1.02 26.36 3.65
CA ILE A 227 -1.34 25.98 2.27
C ILE A 227 -1.00 27.16 1.36
N PRO A 228 0.08 27.10 0.55
CA PRO A 228 0.43 28.18 -0.36
C PRO A 228 -0.58 28.31 -1.51
N GLU A 229 -0.67 29.51 -2.09
CA GLU A 229 -1.47 29.79 -3.29
C GLU A 229 -0.82 29.22 -4.57
N ASP A 230 -0.65 27.90 -4.63
CA ASP A 230 -0.12 27.18 -5.80
C ASP A 230 -1.09 26.08 -6.24
N LYS A 231 -1.44 26.08 -7.53
CA LYS A 231 -2.41 25.15 -8.11
C LYS A 231 -1.94 23.68 -8.08
N ASP A 232 -0.63 23.44 -8.08
CA ASP A 232 -0.03 22.10 -8.14
C ASP A 232 0.25 21.55 -6.72
N PHE A 233 -0.02 22.32 -5.66
CA PHE A 233 0.23 21.92 -4.26
C PHE A 233 -0.50 20.66 -3.82
N HIS A 234 -1.67 20.37 -4.42
CA HIS A 234 -2.38 19.11 -4.20
C HIS A 234 -1.54 17.88 -4.55
N ARG A 235 -0.67 17.97 -5.57
CA ARG A 235 0.19 16.88 -6.05
C ARG A 235 1.40 16.67 -5.15
N HIS A 236 1.89 17.74 -4.54
CA HIS A 236 2.93 17.69 -3.52
C HIS A 236 2.41 17.05 -2.22
N ILE A 237 1.23 17.48 -1.73
CA ILE A 237 0.59 16.82 -0.57
C ILE A 237 0.22 15.37 -0.88
N GLU A 238 -0.25 15.05 -2.10
CA GLU A 238 -0.47 13.66 -2.54
C GLU A 238 0.82 12.83 -2.55
N CYS A 239 1.95 13.41 -2.97
CA CYS A 239 3.25 12.75 -2.88
C CYS A 239 3.63 12.42 -1.44
N ILE A 240 3.43 13.36 -0.50
CA ILE A 240 3.68 13.13 0.93
C ILE A 240 2.73 12.05 1.47
N PHE A 241 1.42 12.14 1.22
CA PHE A 241 0.45 11.15 1.72
C PHE A 241 0.72 9.73 1.21
N ASN A 242 1.16 9.58 -0.04
CA ASN A 242 1.56 8.29 -0.59
C ASN A 242 2.91 7.80 -0.01
N GLY A 243 3.92 8.68 0.09
CA GLY A 243 5.24 8.33 0.64
C GLY A 243 5.23 8.05 2.15
N LEU A 244 4.29 8.65 2.89
CA LEU A 244 4.03 8.35 4.29
C LEU A 244 3.04 7.18 4.47
N HIS A 245 2.50 6.62 3.39
CA HIS A 245 1.50 5.54 3.42
C HIS A 245 0.21 5.88 4.18
N TYR A 246 -0.10 7.19 4.34
CA TYR A 246 -1.42 7.66 4.77
C TYR A 246 -2.49 7.37 3.72
N PHE A 247 -2.08 7.16 2.46
CA PHE A 247 -2.85 6.39 1.49
C PHE A 247 -2.28 4.98 1.34
N ASN A 248 -3.16 3.99 1.42
CA ASN A 248 -2.83 2.63 1.03
C ASN A 248 -2.81 2.49 -0.50
N ARG A 249 -2.43 1.31 -0.99
CA ARG A 249 -2.22 1.02 -2.42
C ARG A 249 -3.44 1.17 -3.31
N ARG A 250 -4.65 1.11 -2.75
CA ARG A 250 -5.90 1.35 -3.49
C ARG A 250 -6.24 2.84 -3.60
N GLY A 251 -5.43 3.71 -2.99
CA GLY A 251 -5.69 5.13 -2.83
C GLY A 251 -6.69 5.46 -1.72
N ASP A 252 -7.04 4.49 -0.85
CA ASP A 252 -7.89 4.74 0.32
C ASP A 252 -7.07 5.33 1.48
N LEU A 253 -7.71 6.13 2.32
CA LEU A 253 -7.09 6.67 3.54
C LEU A 253 -6.81 5.55 4.54
N ASP A 254 -5.58 5.48 5.03
CA ASP A 254 -5.12 4.60 6.09
C ASP A 254 -5.01 5.42 7.38
N VAL A 255 -6.09 5.41 8.16
CA VAL A 255 -6.18 6.15 9.44
C VAL A 255 -5.26 5.53 10.49
N ASP A 256 -5.01 4.22 10.43
CA ASP A 256 -4.17 3.50 11.40
C ASP A 256 -2.70 3.91 11.24
N GLU A 257 -2.21 4.12 10.01
CA GLU A 257 -0.84 4.61 9.78
C GLU A 257 -0.66 6.10 10.17
N ILE A 258 -1.76 6.90 10.19
CA ILE A 258 -1.76 8.25 10.80
C ILE A 258 -1.74 8.16 12.33
N CYS A 259 -2.66 7.40 12.94
CA CYS A 259 -2.73 7.23 14.41
C CYS A 259 -1.43 6.67 14.99
N ARG A 260 -0.78 5.74 14.27
CA ARG A 260 0.55 5.24 14.62
C ARG A 260 1.58 6.36 14.83
N ASP A 261 1.55 7.43 14.03
CA ASP A 261 2.55 8.49 14.18
C ASP A 261 2.31 9.34 15.42
N PHE A 262 1.06 9.48 15.87
CA PHE A 262 0.75 9.98 17.22
C PHE A 262 1.28 9.03 18.31
N HIS A 263 1.08 7.71 18.16
CA HIS A 263 1.59 6.72 19.12
C HIS A 263 3.12 6.77 19.25
N GLN A 264 3.82 7.01 18.14
CA GLN A 264 5.29 7.14 18.08
C GLN A 264 5.83 8.36 18.84
N VAL A 265 5.01 9.38 19.10
CA VAL A 265 5.35 10.52 19.98
C VAL A 265 4.68 10.42 21.37
N GLY A 266 4.12 9.26 21.72
CA GLY A 266 3.52 8.98 23.03
C GLY A 266 2.07 9.43 23.20
N ILE A 267 1.39 9.80 22.11
CA ILE A 267 0.00 10.27 22.10
C ILE A 267 -0.89 9.11 21.67
N THR A 268 -1.61 8.48 22.61
CA THR A 268 -2.44 7.29 22.39
C THR A 268 -3.93 7.49 22.71
N ASP A 269 -4.33 8.74 23.00
CA ASP A 269 -5.68 9.12 23.41
C ASP A 269 -6.57 9.62 22.25
N LEU A 270 -6.01 9.80 21.05
CA LEU A 270 -6.63 10.53 19.94
C LEU A 270 -7.27 9.68 18.83
N ASP A 271 -7.06 8.37 18.78
CA ASP A 271 -7.42 7.53 17.62
C ASP A 271 -8.88 7.70 17.17
N ASN A 272 -9.82 7.83 18.12
CA ASN A 272 -11.23 8.07 17.85
C ASN A 272 -11.50 9.46 17.26
N GLU A 273 -10.83 10.50 17.78
CA GLU A 273 -10.99 11.89 17.35
C GLU A 273 -10.41 12.10 15.95
N VAL A 274 -9.22 11.57 15.69
CA VAL A 274 -8.58 11.51 14.37
C VAL A 274 -9.49 10.77 13.38
N SER A 275 -10.03 9.62 13.76
CA SER A 275 -10.98 8.86 12.94
C SER A 275 -12.27 9.63 12.64
N GLU A 276 -12.82 10.36 13.61
CA GLU A 276 -14.07 11.11 13.44
C GLU A 276 -13.88 12.33 12.52
N VAL A 277 -12.82 13.12 12.71
CA VAL A 277 -12.46 14.25 11.85
C VAL A 277 -12.21 13.78 10.41
N LEU A 278 -11.41 12.72 10.22
CA LEU A 278 -11.08 12.23 8.88
C LEU A 278 -12.28 11.58 8.18
N ARG A 279 -13.21 10.96 8.92
CA ARG A 279 -14.46 10.40 8.38
C ARG A 279 -15.50 11.47 8.03
N SER A 280 -15.49 12.62 8.71
CA SER A 280 -16.43 13.72 8.48
C SER A 280 -15.91 14.80 7.52
N CYS A 281 -14.62 14.75 7.17
CA CYS A 281 -13.97 15.63 6.20
C CYS A 281 -14.69 15.67 4.84
N ASP A 282 -14.87 16.86 4.27
CA ASP A 282 -15.39 17.04 2.90
C ASP A 282 -14.24 16.83 1.88
N VAL A 283 -14.31 15.72 1.15
CA VAL A 283 -13.20 15.23 0.34
C VAL A 283 -13.51 15.40 -1.14
N ASN A 284 -12.78 16.31 -1.79
CA ASN A 284 -12.77 16.40 -3.24
C ASN A 284 -11.91 15.25 -3.81
N PRO A 285 -12.46 14.33 -4.63
CA PRO A 285 -11.69 13.22 -5.20
C PRO A 285 -10.47 13.64 -6.02
N GLU A 286 -10.52 14.80 -6.69
CA GLU A 286 -9.42 15.32 -7.51
C GLU A 286 -8.25 15.87 -6.68
N THR A 287 -8.49 16.20 -5.41
CA THR A 287 -7.48 16.78 -4.50
C THR A 287 -7.50 16.09 -3.14
N LYS A 288 -7.76 14.77 -3.14
CA LYS A 288 -8.06 13.94 -1.96
C LYS A 288 -7.09 14.16 -0.79
N ALA A 289 -5.78 14.13 -1.06
CA ALA A 289 -4.76 14.33 -0.03
C ALA A 289 -4.80 15.73 0.59
N LEU A 290 -5.00 16.76 -0.24
CA LEU A 290 -5.10 18.15 0.20
C LEU A 290 -6.41 18.42 0.98
N SER A 291 -7.51 17.73 0.65
CA SER A 291 -8.74 17.77 1.45
C SER A 291 -8.50 17.23 2.87
N TYR A 292 -7.92 16.02 3.00
CA TYR A 292 -7.61 15.49 4.33
C TYR A 292 -6.60 16.34 5.09
N TYR A 293 -5.56 16.84 4.42
CA TYR A 293 -4.58 17.74 5.04
C TYR A 293 -5.25 19.02 5.56
N ARG A 294 -6.18 19.64 4.81
CA ARG A 294 -7.00 20.77 5.30
C ARG A 294 -7.79 20.42 6.55
N CYS A 295 -8.53 19.31 6.54
CA CYS A 295 -9.30 18.87 7.70
C CYS A 295 -8.44 18.63 8.94
N ILE A 296 -7.18 18.20 8.77
CA ILE A 296 -6.21 18.09 9.88
C ILE A 296 -5.71 19.49 10.32
N LEU A 297 -5.42 20.40 9.37
CA LEU A 297 -5.04 21.79 9.69
C LEU A 297 -6.14 22.60 10.38
N GLU A 298 -7.41 22.19 10.24
CA GLU A 298 -8.58 22.81 10.87
C GLU A 298 -9.02 22.07 12.16
N SER A 299 -8.30 21.02 12.58
CA SER A 299 -8.64 20.19 13.74
C SER A 299 -8.10 20.72 15.07
N ASP A 300 -8.79 20.39 16.17
CA ASP A 300 -8.36 20.70 17.54
C ASP A 300 -7.05 19.99 17.94
N PHE A 301 -6.67 18.92 17.23
CA PHE A 301 -5.42 18.18 17.44
C PHE A 301 -4.23 18.63 16.57
N LEU A 302 -4.36 19.74 15.82
CA LEU A 302 -3.31 20.22 14.90
C LEU A 302 -1.89 20.22 15.50
N ASP A 303 -1.68 20.79 16.70
CA ASP A 303 -0.34 20.90 17.27
C ASP A 303 0.25 19.52 17.67
N LYS A 304 -0.61 18.57 18.05
CA LYS A 304 -0.22 17.16 18.25
C LYS A 304 0.11 16.48 16.91
N PHE A 305 -0.62 16.80 15.84
CA PHE A 305 -0.32 16.31 14.48
C PHE A 305 1.01 16.84 13.96
N LYS A 306 1.34 18.13 14.17
CA LYS A 306 2.66 18.70 13.82
C LYS A 306 3.79 17.93 14.51
N GLU A 307 3.65 17.67 15.81
CA GLU A 307 4.64 16.92 16.59
C GLU A 307 4.85 15.49 16.08
N ALA A 308 3.76 14.80 15.70
CA ALA A 308 3.79 13.48 15.08
C ALA A 308 4.41 13.50 13.66
N LEU A 309 4.06 14.50 12.85
CA LEU A 309 4.50 14.62 11.46
C LEU A 309 5.98 15.03 11.35
N ASP A 310 6.43 15.98 12.19
CA ASP A 310 7.84 16.33 12.36
C ASP A 310 8.67 15.08 12.69
N TYR A 311 8.20 14.23 13.62
CA TYR A 311 8.90 12.96 13.90
C TYR A 311 8.82 11.96 12.75
N ARG A 312 7.70 11.93 12.01
CA ARG A 312 7.54 11.09 10.81
C ARG A 312 8.49 11.51 9.69
N GLU A 313 8.75 12.80 9.49
CA GLU A 313 9.76 13.28 8.54
C GLU A 313 11.14 12.71 8.86
N ILE A 314 11.61 12.90 10.11
CA ILE A 314 12.93 12.40 10.55
C ILE A 314 13.05 10.88 10.39
N ARG A 315 11.99 10.13 10.73
CA ARG A 315 11.96 8.67 10.53
C ARG A 315 11.92 8.29 9.05
N SER A 316 11.30 9.08 8.19
CA SER A 316 11.14 8.74 6.77
C SER A 316 12.46 8.64 6.01
N ALA A 317 13.47 9.44 6.39
CA ALA A 317 14.80 9.41 5.78
C ALA A 317 15.51 8.04 5.90
N ASP A 318 15.18 7.24 6.92
CA ASP A 318 15.80 5.95 7.19
C ASP A 318 14.75 4.86 7.45
N HIS A 319 14.47 4.01 6.43
CA HIS A 319 13.56 2.86 6.56
C HIS A 319 13.90 1.91 7.72
N PHE A 320 15.16 1.87 8.16
CA PHE A 320 15.63 1.02 9.25
C PHE A 320 15.62 1.74 10.61
N TYR A 321 15.13 2.98 10.69
CA TYR A 321 15.13 3.79 11.91
C TYR A 321 14.50 3.04 13.10
N ALA A 322 13.28 2.53 12.91
CA ALA A 322 12.56 1.80 13.97
C ALA A 322 13.21 0.44 14.31
N LEU A 323 14.11 -0.08 13.46
CA LEU A 323 14.80 -1.37 13.61
C LEU A 323 16.16 -1.25 14.30
N LYS A 324 16.56 -0.06 14.74
CA LYS A 324 17.77 0.14 15.56
C LYS A 324 17.62 -0.58 16.91
N VAL A 325 18.76 -0.97 17.49
CA VAL A 325 18.84 -1.66 18.78
C VAL A 325 19.84 -0.91 19.67
N PRO A 326 19.41 -0.33 20.82
CA PRO A 326 18.03 -0.24 21.29
C PRO A 326 17.12 0.53 20.32
N MET A 327 15.81 0.32 20.42
CA MET A 327 14.82 1.07 19.66
C MET A 327 14.99 2.58 19.97
N PRO A 328 14.96 3.48 18.99
CA PRO A 328 15.07 4.91 19.26
C PRO A 328 13.88 5.37 20.11
N VAL A 329 14.18 6.16 21.13
CA VAL A 329 13.17 6.81 21.98
C VAL A 329 12.92 8.21 21.44
N TYR A 330 11.65 8.60 21.34
CA TYR A 330 11.28 9.95 20.94
C TYR A 330 11.77 11.00 21.96
N ASP A 331 12.48 12.03 21.48
CA ASP A 331 12.85 13.22 22.25
C ASP A 331 12.40 14.48 21.48
N ARG A 332 11.39 15.16 22.02
CA ARG A 332 10.80 16.38 21.43
C ARG A 332 11.83 17.47 21.13
N ASN A 333 12.80 17.69 22.02
CA ASN A 333 13.81 18.73 21.85
C ASN A 333 14.80 18.37 20.75
N GLN A 334 15.17 17.08 20.66
CA GLN A 334 16.02 16.59 19.59
C GLN A 334 15.34 16.71 18.23
N ILE A 335 14.08 16.25 18.11
CA ILE A 335 13.33 16.31 16.85
C ILE A 335 13.11 17.76 16.42
N GLN A 336 12.67 18.64 17.32
CA GLN A 336 12.52 20.06 17.02
C GLN A 336 13.83 20.72 16.55
N SER A 337 14.97 20.34 17.15
CA SER A 337 16.30 20.81 16.73
C SER A 337 16.68 20.35 15.33
N GLN A 338 16.37 19.08 14.99
CA GLN A 338 16.62 18.50 13.67
C GLN A 338 15.74 19.16 12.59
N ILE A 339 14.43 19.28 12.82
CA ILE A 339 13.50 19.98 11.92
C ILE A 339 13.91 21.45 11.76
N ASN A 340 14.35 22.12 12.83
CA ASN A 340 14.89 23.47 12.73
C ASN A 340 16.21 23.56 11.95
N SER A 341 17.00 22.48 11.82
CA SER A 341 18.16 22.44 10.91
C SER A 341 17.70 22.31 9.47
N VAL A 342 16.87 21.31 9.19
CA VAL A 342 16.27 21.04 7.87
C VAL A 342 15.54 22.27 7.34
N ASN A 343 14.75 22.97 8.16
CA ASN A 343 14.09 24.21 7.78
C ASN A 343 15.06 25.38 7.57
N ARG A 344 16.21 25.46 8.26
CA ARG A 344 17.21 26.49 7.98
C ARG A 344 17.96 26.23 6.69
N GLU A 345 18.32 24.99 6.39
CA GLU A 345 19.02 24.63 5.14
C GLU A 345 18.15 24.91 3.91
N CYS A 346 16.83 24.72 4.04
CA CYS A 346 15.84 24.88 2.98
C CYS A 346 15.27 26.30 2.84
N CYS A 347 15.05 26.99 3.97
CA CYS A 347 14.34 28.28 4.05
C CYS A 347 15.19 29.45 4.54
N SER A 348 16.52 29.30 4.60
CA SER A 348 17.41 30.47 4.76
C SER A 348 17.47 31.31 3.48
N ILE A 349 17.58 32.62 3.70
CA ILE A 349 17.76 33.68 2.68
C ILE A 349 19.21 33.72 2.22
#